data_AF-A0A436G069-F1
#
_entry.id   AF-A0A436G069-F1
#
_cell.length_a   1.000
_cell.length_b   1.000
_cell.length_c   1.000
_cell.angle_alpha   90.00
_cell.angle_beta   90.00
_cell.angle_gamma   90.00
#
_symmetry.space_group_name_H-M   'P 1'
#
loop_
_entity.id
_entity.type
_entity.pdbx_description
1 polymer ?
#
loop_
_entity_poly.entity_id
_entity_poly.type
_entity_poly.pdbx_seq_one_letter_code
_entity_poly.pdbx_strand_id
1 'polypeptide(L)'
;MAKFQISRRKFLTGASLGVSGIMLSGCDAFDSQLGVGSGLRSFLENANGLTYRAQRLLAGSDALAPEFTEADIRQPQRPNGVTAPDDDVYKGLLANNFADWRLEVSGLVEKPLSLSREQLQNMPSRTQITRHDCVEGWSCIAKWTGVPMTLVLDQAVVT
;
A
#
# COMPACT_ATOMS: atom_id res chain seq x y z
N MET A 1 -0.18 42.09 42.76
CA MET A 1 -0.13 41.10 41.66
C MET A 1 1.31 40.99 41.19
N ALA A 2 2.01 39.88 41.47
CA ALA A 2 3.38 39.70 41.03
C ALA A 2 3.41 39.41 39.52
N LYS A 3 4.07 40.28 38.74
CA LYS A 3 4.25 40.06 37.29
C LYS A 3 5.28 38.94 37.10
N PHE A 4 4.86 37.84 36.50
CA PHE A 4 5.76 36.75 36.12
C PHE A 4 6.72 37.25 35.05
N GLN A 5 8.00 37.45 35.39
CA GLN A 5 9.04 37.85 34.44
C GLN A 5 10.02 36.71 34.23
N ILE A 6 9.93 36.05 33.07
CA ILE A 6 10.94 35.09 32.60
C ILE A 6 12.06 35.87 31.90
N SER A 7 13.29 35.74 32.37
CA SER A 7 14.45 36.30 31.68
C SER A 7 14.86 35.43 30.50
N ARG A 8 15.44 36.02 29.44
CA ARG A 8 15.95 35.29 28.27
C ARG A 8 16.85 34.11 28.66
N ARG A 9 17.71 34.28 29.66
CA ARG A 9 18.57 33.20 30.17
C ARG A 9 17.76 32.06 30.78
N LYS A 10 16.78 32.36 31.64
CA LYS A 10 15.90 31.34 32.24
C LYS A 10 15.07 30.62 31.18
N PHE A 11 14.59 31.34 30.17
CA PHE A 11 13.89 30.76 29.03
C PHE A 11 14.78 29.81 28.24
N LEU A 12 15.98 30.27 27.83
CA LEU A 12 16.91 29.45 27.06
C LEU A 12 17.35 28.21 27.84
N THR A 13 17.73 28.37 29.11
CA THR A 13 18.11 27.23 29.96
C THR A 13 16.96 26.23 30.15
N GLY A 14 15.73 26.73 30.37
CA GLY A 14 14.55 25.86 30.47
C GLY A 14 14.25 25.13 29.15
N ALA A 15 14.37 25.82 28.01
CA ALA A 15 14.17 25.24 26.69
C ALA A 15 15.23 24.17 26.37
N SER A 16 16.51 24.43 26.66
CA SER A 16 17.60 23.46 26.44
C SER A 16 17.40 22.18 27.23
N LEU A 17 17.00 22.28 28.50
CA LEU A 17 16.72 21.13 29.35
C LEU A 17 15.49 20.36 28.87
N GLY A 18 14.43 21.05 28.45
CA GLY A 18 13.24 20.43 27.87
C GLY A 18 13.52 19.66 26.58
N VAL A 19 14.28 20.25 25.66
CA VAL A 19 14.67 19.61 24.39
C VAL A 19 15.57 18.39 24.62
N SER A 20 16.54 18.49 25.54
CA SER A 20 17.44 17.37 25.85
C SER A 20 16.70 16.20 26.45
N GLY A 21 15.70 16.46 27.32
CA GLY A 21 14.84 15.42 27.88
C GLY A 21 14.03 14.65 26.83
N ILE A 22 13.51 15.36 25.81
CA ILE A 22 12.77 14.74 24.68
C ILE A 22 13.70 13.89 23.81
N MET A 23 14.94 14.33 23.58
CA MET A 23 15.89 13.57 22.77
C MET A 23 16.40 12.30 23.49
N LEU A 24 16.53 12.32 24.82
CA LEU A 24 17.02 11.19 25.61
C LEU A 24 15.96 10.09 25.81
N SER A 25 14.67 10.40 25.72
CA SER A 25 13.58 9.43 25.91
C SER A 25 13.27 8.54 24.70
N GLY A 26 13.92 8.77 23.55
CA GLY A 26 13.69 7.98 22.33
C GLY A 26 12.26 8.06 21.80
N CYS A 27 11.86 7.07 20.99
CA CYS A 27 10.51 6.97 20.44
C CYS A 27 9.45 6.57 21.49
N ASP A 28 9.85 5.92 22.59
CA ASP A 28 8.95 5.44 23.65
C ASP A 28 8.13 6.56 24.31
N ALA A 29 8.66 7.79 24.35
CA ALA A 29 7.93 8.96 24.85
C ALA A 29 6.67 9.27 24.04
N PHE A 30 6.64 8.86 22.77
CA PHE A 30 5.55 9.11 21.85
C PHE A 30 4.70 7.87 21.58
N ASP A 31 5.10 6.67 22.01
CA ASP A 31 4.35 5.44 21.76
C ASP A 31 2.91 5.51 22.31
N SER A 32 2.72 6.05 23.52
CA SER A 32 1.38 6.26 24.08
C SER A 32 0.55 7.31 23.31
N GLN A 33 1.22 8.29 22.69
CA GLN A 33 0.63 9.39 21.93
C GLN A 33 0.48 9.07 20.43
N LEU A 34 1.12 8.01 19.94
CA LEU A 34 1.07 7.51 18.56
C LEU A 34 0.43 6.12 18.46
N GLY A 35 -0.09 5.62 19.58
CA GLY A 35 -0.93 4.42 19.61
C GLY A 35 -2.17 4.58 18.74
N VAL A 36 -2.69 3.46 18.24
CA VAL A 36 -3.94 3.43 17.46
C VAL A 36 -5.08 4.01 18.30
N GLY A 37 -5.79 5.01 17.77
CA GLY A 37 -6.88 5.71 18.46
C GLY A 37 -6.47 6.90 19.34
N SER A 38 -5.18 7.22 19.44
CA SER A 38 -4.72 8.43 20.14
C SER A 38 -5.00 9.71 19.34
N GLY A 39 -5.29 10.81 20.04
CA GLY A 39 -5.66 12.08 19.40
C GLY A 39 -4.54 12.67 18.53
N LEU A 40 -3.29 12.53 18.94
CA LEU A 40 -2.14 13.02 18.15
C LEU A 40 -1.96 12.20 16.87
N ARG A 41 -2.06 10.85 16.93
CA ARG A 41 -2.05 10.03 15.72
C ARG A 41 -3.20 10.39 14.78
N SER A 42 -4.43 10.51 15.28
CA SER A 42 -5.58 10.87 14.45
C SER A 42 -5.42 12.25 13.79
N PHE A 43 -4.82 13.21 14.50
CA PHE A 43 -4.46 14.50 13.92
C PHE A 43 -3.45 14.35 12.77
N LEU A 44 -2.38 13.57 12.96
CA LEU A 44 -1.39 13.31 11.91
C LEU A 44 -1.98 12.52 10.73
N GLU A 45 -2.88 11.57 10.99
CA GLU A 45 -3.58 10.81 9.95
C GLU A 45 -4.46 11.72 9.08
N ASN A 46 -5.03 12.80 9.63
CA ASN A 46 -5.75 13.80 8.83
C ASN A 46 -4.85 14.50 7.80
N ALA A 47 -3.53 14.57 8.02
CA ALA A 47 -2.60 15.08 7.01
C ALA A 47 -2.60 14.21 5.74
N ASN A 48 -2.91 12.91 5.84
CA ASN A 48 -3.10 12.06 4.66
C ASN A 48 -4.22 12.60 3.77
N GLY A 49 -5.31 13.10 4.35
CA GLY A 49 -6.42 13.69 3.60
C GLY A 49 -6.01 14.91 2.77
N LEU A 50 -5.18 15.79 3.34
CA LEU A 50 -4.61 16.92 2.61
C LEU A 50 -3.66 16.45 1.50
N THR A 51 -2.77 15.49 1.83
CA THR A 51 -1.84 14.89 0.87
C THR A 51 -2.57 14.27 -0.33
N TYR A 52 -3.62 13.47 -0.09
CA TYR A 52 -4.40 12.86 -1.16
C TYR A 52 -5.14 13.89 -2.01
N ARG A 53 -5.67 14.96 -1.41
CA ARG A 53 -6.31 16.05 -2.18
C ARG A 53 -5.31 16.79 -3.06
N ALA A 54 -4.15 17.15 -2.51
CA ALA A 54 -3.09 17.80 -3.26
C ALA A 54 -2.57 16.89 -4.38
N GLN A 55 -2.33 15.61 -4.10
CA GLN A 55 -1.89 14.64 -5.07
C GLN A 55 -2.91 14.47 -6.21
N ARG A 56 -4.20 14.32 -5.92
CA ARG A 56 -5.24 14.21 -6.97
C ARG A 56 -5.43 15.51 -7.76
N LEU A 57 -5.25 16.68 -7.13
CA LEU A 57 -5.31 17.96 -7.83
C LEU A 57 -4.15 18.11 -8.82
N LEU A 58 -2.94 17.69 -8.44
CA LEU A 58 -1.74 17.85 -9.24
C LEU A 58 -1.55 16.74 -10.29
N ALA A 59 -1.80 15.49 -9.91
CA ALA A 59 -1.59 14.33 -10.77
C ALA A 59 -2.87 13.92 -11.52
N GLY A 60 -4.06 14.31 -11.04
CA GLY A 60 -5.34 13.78 -11.50
C GLY A 60 -5.83 12.61 -10.64
N SER A 61 -7.15 12.37 -10.66
CA SER A 61 -7.78 11.22 -9.99
C SER A 61 -7.43 9.88 -10.63
N ASP A 62 -7.20 9.89 -11.94
CA ASP A 62 -7.11 8.69 -12.78
C ASP A 62 -5.71 8.49 -13.37
N ALA A 63 -4.70 9.12 -12.77
CA ALA A 63 -3.32 8.94 -13.18
C ALA A 63 -2.86 7.52 -12.84
N LEU A 64 -2.58 6.75 -13.90
CA LEU A 64 -1.99 5.42 -13.80
C LEU A 64 -0.47 5.49 -13.64
N ALA A 65 0.11 4.36 -13.22
CA ALA A 65 1.56 4.20 -13.20
C ALA A 65 2.15 4.45 -14.59
N PRO A 66 3.34 5.09 -14.70
CA PRO A 66 4.02 5.25 -15.97
C PRO A 66 4.23 3.89 -16.66
N GLU A 67 3.99 3.87 -17.97
CA GLU A 67 4.27 2.71 -18.81
C GLU A 67 5.56 2.89 -19.60
N PHE A 68 6.28 1.78 -19.75
CA PHE A 68 7.59 1.69 -20.38
C PHE A 68 7.50 0.91 -21.69
N THR A 69 8.60 0.88 -22.43
CA THR A 69 8.72 0.06 -23.63
C THR A 69 9.35 -1.29 -23.31
N GLU A 70 9.23 -2.25 -24.22
CA GLU A 70 9.93 -3.55 -24.07
C GLU A 70 11.45 -3.39 -24.00
N ALA A 71 12.00 -2.36 -24.64
CA ALA A 71 13.44 -2.07 -24.61
C ALA A 71 13.94 -1.61 -23.22
N ASP A 72 13.03 -1.17 -22.34
CA ASP A 72 13.35 -0.76 -20.98
C ASP A 72 13.45 -1.94 -20.00
N ILE A 73 13.04 -3.14 -20.43
CA ILE A 73 13.14 -4.36 -19.63
C ILE A 73 14.62 -4.82 -19.61
N ARG A 74 15.33 -4.49 -18.53
CA ARG A 74 16.75 -4.85 -18.34
C ARG A 74 16.96 -6.17 -17.60
N GLN A 75 15.98 -6.59 -16.80
CA GLN A 75 16.05 -7.79 -15.99
C GLN A 75 14.65 -8.39 -15.84
N PRO A 76 14.54 -9.73 -15.78
CA PRO A 76 13.25 -10.38 -15.57
C PRO A 76 12.71 -10.09 -14.15
N GLN A 77 11.38 -10.08 -14.02
CA GLN A 77 10.72 -10.13 -12.72
C GLN A 77 11.16 -11.39 -11.98
N ARG A 78 11.48 -11.24 -10.69
CA ARG A 78 11.77 -12.37 -9.81
C ARG A 78 10.56 -12.65 -8.93
N PRO A 79 10.22 -13.93 -8.70
CA PRO A 79 9.30 -14.27 -7.63
C PRO A 79 9.94 -13.90 -6.29
N ASN A 80 9.14 -13.37 -5.37
CA ASN A 80 9.57 -13.13 -4.01
C ASN A 80 9.26 -14.37 -3.14
N GLY A 81 10.23 -14.82 -2.34
CA GLY A 81 10.06 -15.91 -1.39
C GLY A 81 9.89 -17.30 -2.04
N VAL A 82 8.83 -18.01 -1.67
CA VAL A 82 8.58 -19.41 -2.03
C VAL A 82 7.72 -19.50 -3.28
N THR A 83 8.22 -20.13 -4.34
CA THR A 83 7.52 -20.32 -5.62
C THR A 83 6.69 -21.60 -5.71
N ALA A 84 7.01 -22.58 -4.86
CA ALA A 84 6.30 -23.85 -4.75
C ALA A 84 6.10 -24.17 -3.26
N PRO A 85 5.04 -23.63 -2.64
CA PRO A 85 4.71 -23.92 -1.24
C PRO A 85 4.53 -25.41 -0.98
N ASP A 86 5.01 -25.87 0.18
CA ASP A 86 4.92 -27.27 0.60
C ASP A 86 3.64 -27.54 1.40
N ASP A 87 2.50 -27.11 0.88
CA ASP A 87 1.19 -27.33 1.51
C ASP A 87 0.25 -28.14 0.61
N ASP A 88 -0.66 -28.88 1.23
CA ASP A 88 -1.54 -29.82 0.53
C ASP A 88 -2.52 -29.12 -0.42
N VAL A 89 -2.92 -27.88 -0.13
CA VAL A 89 -3.82 -27.10 -0.99
C VAL A 89 -3.10 -26.72 -2.28
N TYR A 90 -1.90 -26.14 -2.17
CA TYR A 90 -1.09 -25.81 -3.34
C TYR A 90 -0.75 -27.05 -4.16
N LYS A 91 -0.32 -28.15 -3.52
CA LYS A 91 -0.02 -29.41 -4.21
C LYS A 91 -1.23 -29.99 -4.94
N GLY A 92 -2.41 -29.94 -4.30
CA GLY A 92 -3.67 -30.37 -4.93
C GLY A 92 -4.01 -29.53 -6.15
N LEU A 93 -3.94 -28.20 -6.03
CA LEU A 93 -4.14 -27.30 -7.17
C LEU A 93 -3.12 -27.54 -8.28
N LEU A 94 -1.84 -27.69 -7.94
CA LEU A 94 -0.76 -27.94 -8.89
C LEU A 94 -0.96 -29.26 -9.65
N ALA A 95 -1.36 -30.33 -8.95
CA ALA A 95 -1.62 -31.63 -9.55
C ALA A 95 -2.74 -31.59 -10.61
N ASN A 96 -3.70 -30.69 -10.44
CA ASN A 96 -4.78 -30.46 -11.41
C ASN A 96 -4.57 -29.20 -12.27
N ASN A 97 -3.33 -28.74 -12.45
CA ASN A 97 -2.97 -27.55 -13.23
C ASN A 97 -3.83 -26.31 -12.91
N PHE A 98 -4.17 -26.13 -11.63
CA PHE A 98 -5.01 -25.07 -11.08
C PHE A 98 -6.43 -24.98 -11.68
N ALA A 99 -6.96 -26.07 -12.26
CA ALA A 99 -8.32 -26.09 -12.79
C ALA A 99 -9.39 -25.85 -11.71
N ASP A 100 -9.09 -26.25 -10.47
CA ASP A 100 -9.97 -26.06 -9.31
C ASP A 100 -9.79 -24.71 -8.61
N TRP A 101 -8.79 -23.91 -9.00
CA TRP A 101 -8.57 -22.59 -8.41
C TRP A 101 -9.73 -21.65 -8.73
N ARG A 102 -10.15 -20.86 -7.74
CA ARG A 102 -11.21 -19.87 -7.85
C ARG A 102 -10.75 -18.52 -7.31
N LEU A 103 -11.14 -17.45 -8.01
CA LEU A 103 -11.09 -16.08 -7.51
C LEU A 103 -12.43 -15.78 -6.84
N GLU A 104 -12.41 -15.66 -5.52
CA GLU A 104 -13.56 -15.24 -4.72
C GLU A 104 -13.62 -13.71 -4.65
N VAL A 105 -14.75 -13.13 -5.08
CA VAL A 105 -15.06 -11.71 -4.94
C VAL A 105 -16.22 -11.57 -3.97
N SER A 106 -15.96 -10.98 -2.81
CA SER A 106 -16.91 -10.86 -1.70
C SER A 106 -16.72 -9.53 -0.95
N GLY A 107 -17.57 -9.25 0.05
CA GLY A 107 -17.52 -8.01 0.84
C GLY A 107 -18.59 -7.01 0.39
N LEU A 108 -18.20 -5.76 0.13
CA LEU A 108 -19.09 -4.67 -0.31
C LEU A 108 -19.42 -4.77 -1.81
N VAL A 109 -20.07 -5.87 -2.16
CA VAL A 109 -20.52 -6.18 -3.53
C VAL A 109 -21.95 -6.70 -3.46
N GLU A 110 -22.79 -6.31 -4.39
CA GLU A 110 -24.17 -6.80 -4.45
C GLU A 110 -24.23 -8.24 -4.95
N LYS A 111 -23.28 -8.63 -5.81
CA LYS A 111 -23.21 -9.96 -6.43
C LYS A 111 -21.85 -10.62 -6.18
N PRO A 112 -21.70 -11.39 -5.09
CA PRO A 112 -20.49 -12.19 -4.87
C PRO A 112 -20.19 -13.12 -6.05
N LEU A 113 -18.91 -13.28 -6.40
CA LEU A 113 -18.46 -14.11 -7.52
C LEU A 113 -17.45 -15.17 -7.05
N SER A 114 -17.47 -16.32 -7.72
CA SER A 114 -16.44 -17.37 -7.65
C SER A 114 -16.02 -17.69 -9.08
N LEU A 115 -14.95 -17.07 -9.58
CA LEU A 115 -14.52 -17.19 -10.97
C LEU A 115 -13.40 -18.24 -11.13
N SER A 116 -13.54 -19.15 -12.09
CA SER A 116 -12.46 -20.08 -12.46
C SER A 116 -11.32 -19.37 -13.19
N ARG A 117 -10.12 -19.98 -13.18
CA ARG A 117 -8.99 -19.49 -13.98
C ARG A 117 -9.33 -19.36 -15.46
N GLU A 118 -10.06 -20.33 -16.01
CA GLU A 118 -10.50 -20.34 -17.41
C GLU A 118 -11.47 -19.18 -17.70
N GLN A 119 -12.42 -18.91 -16.81
CA GLN A 119 -13.33 -17.77 -16.96
C GLN A 119 -12.56 -16.45 -17.03
N LEU A 120 -11.56 -16.26 -16.16
CA LEU A 120 -10.69 -15.08 -16.20
C LEU A 120 -9.87 -15.02 -17.49
N GLN A 121 -9.30 -16.13 -17.95
CA GLN A 121 -8.51 -16.18 -19.18
C GLN A 121 -9.33 -15.85 -20.44
N ASN A 122 -10.65 -16.09 -20.39
CA ASN A 122 -11.59 -15.76 -21.46
C ASN A 122 -12.14 -14.32 -21.39
N MET A 123 -11.82 -13.55 -20.35
CA MET A 123 -12.19 -12.13 -20.26
C MET A 123 -11.26 -11.25 -21.11
N PRO A 124 -11.69 -10.04 -21.50
CA PRO A 124 -10.81 -9.08 -22.15
C PRO A 124 -9.55 -8.81 -21.33
N SER A 125 -8.40 -8.91 -21.98
CA SER A 125 -7.10 -8.69 -21.35
C SER A 125 -6.45 -7.39 -21.82
N ARG A 126 -5.62 -6.82 -20.96
CA ARG A 126 -4.78 -5.67 -21.23
C ARG A 126 -3.33 -6.06 -20.93
N THR A 127 -2.41 -5.55 -21.75
CA THR A 127 -0.98 -5.62 -21.46
C THR A 127 -0.49 -4.26 -20.97
N GLN A 128 0.34 -4.26 -19.94
CA GLN A 128 0.98 -3.07 -19.37
C GLN A 128 2.45 -3.37 -19.08
N ILE A 129 3.35 -2.44 -19.39
CA ILE A 129 4.77 -2.57 -19.04
C ILE A 129 5.06 -1.53 -17.96
N THR A 130 5.21 -1.97 -16.71
CA THR A 130 5.30 -1.07 -15.55
C THR A 130 6.47 -1.46 -14.66
N ARG A 131 6.92 -0.49 -13.84
CA ARG A 131 7.92 -0.74 -12.80
C ARG A 131 7.27 -1.41 -11.59
N HIS A 132 7.84 -2.52 -11.16
CA HIS A 132 7.55 -3.18 -9.90
C HIS A 132 8.62 -2.80 -8.88
N ASP A 133 8.18 -2.28 -7.73
CA ASP A 133 9.01 -1.84 -6.62
C ASP A 133 8.78 -2.75 -5.41
N CYS A 134 9.77 -3.57 -5.06
CA CYS A 134 9.68 -4.49 -3.94
C CYS A 134 10.18 -3.83 -2.65
N VAL A 135 9.49 -4.11 -1.53
CA VAL A 135 9.85 -3.61 -0.20
C VAL A 135 11.25 -4.06 0.28
N GLU A 136 11.78 -5.14 -0.30
CA GLU A 136 13.12 -5.67 -0.02
C GLU A 136 14.25 -4.85 -0.66
N GLY A 137 13.93 -3.77 -1.37
CA GLY A 137 14.90 -2.81 -1.90
C GLY A 137 15.35 -3.06 -3.34
N TRP A 138 14.66 -3.95 -4.08
CA TRP A 138 14.91 -4.17 -5.50
C TRP A 138 13.71 -3.73 -6.36
N SER A 139 13.97 -3.44 -7.63
CA SER A 139 12.91 -3.06 -8.60
C SER A 139 13.20 -3.59 -9.99
N CYS A 140 12.18 -3.77 -10.80
CA CYS A 140 12.33 -4.13 -12.21
C CYS A 140 11.18 -3.59 -13.06
N ILE A 141 11.42 -3.42 -14.36
CA ILE A 141 10.37 -3.14 -15.33
C ILE A 141 9.91 -4.48 -15.89
N ALA A 142 8.61 -4.75 -15.82
CA ALA A 142 8.03 -6.03 -16.22
C ALA A 142 6.81 -5.81 -17.12
N LYS A 143 6.60 -6.75 -18.05
CA LYS A 143 5.44 -6.80 -18.94
C LYS A 143 4.39 -7.71 -18.35
N TRP A 144 3.26 -7.13 -17.97
CA TRP A 144 2.13 -7.83 -17.36
C TRP A 144 0.98 -7.91 -18.35
N THR A 145 0.31 -9.06 -18.40
CA THR A 145 -0.91 -9.25 -19.18
C THR A 145 -1.96 -9.92 -18.32
N GLY A 146 -3.18 -9.39 -18.33
CA GLY A 146 -4.27 -9.96 -17.54
C GLY A 146 -5.57 -9.17 -17.71
N VAL A 147 -6.58 -9.57 -16.94
CA VAL A 147 -7.90 -8.92 -16.93
C VAL A 147 -7.82 -7.62 -16.12
N PRO A 148 -8.27 -6.48 -16.65
CA PRO A 148 -8.46 -5.27 -15.85
C PRO A 148 -9.43 -5.54 -14.68
N MET A 149 -9.01 -5.21 -13.45
CA MET A 149 -9.81 -5.46 -12.23
C MET A 149 -11.21 -4.84 -12.31
N THR A 150 -11.37 -3.67 -12.95
CA THR A 150 -12.67 -3.02 -13.17
C THR A 150 -13.68 -3.96 -13.82
N LEU A 151 -13.28 -4.79 -14.79
CA LEU A 151 -14.22 -5.72 -15.45
C LEU A 151 -14.75 -6.80 -14.50
N VAL A 152 -13.93 -7.24 -13.53
CA VAL A 152 -14.34 -8.20 -12.51
C VAL A 152 -15.26 -7.53 -11.49
N LEU A 153 -14.91 -6.31 -11.08
CA LEU A 153 -15.68 -5.53 -10.10
C LEU A 153 -17.04 -5.09 -10.66
N ASP A 154 -17.12 -4.71 -11.92
CA ASP A 154 -18.39 -4.38 -12.60
C ASP A 154 -19.34 -5.58 -12.62
N GLN A 155 -18.82 -6.80 -12.82
CA GLN A 155 -19.62 -8.02 -12.74
C GLN A 155 -20.10 -8.34 -11.31
N ALA A 156 -19.31 -7.95 -10.30
CA ALA A 156 -19.63 -8.14 -8.89
C ALA A 156 -20.58 -7.04 -8.36
N VAL A 157 -20.69 -5.92 -9.07
CA VAL A 157 -21.50 -4.75 -8.71
C VAL A 157 -21.06 -4.19 -7.35
N VAL A 158 -19.95 -3.45 -7.37
CA VAL A 158 -19.41 -2.79 -6.17
C VAL A 158 -20.37 -1.72 -5.67
N THR A 159 -20.61 -1.73 -4.35
CA THR A 159 -21.47 -0.76 -3.64
C THR A 159 -20.68 0.46 -3.16
#